data_AF-A0A7W1M3E0-F1
#
_entry.id   AF-A0A7W1M3E0-F1
#
_cell.length_a   1.000
_cell.length_b   1.000
_cell.length_c   1.000
_cell.angle_alpha   90.00
_cell.angle_beta   90.00
_cell.angle_gamma   90.00
#
_symmetry.space_group_name_H-M   'P 1'
#
loop_
_entity.id
_entity.type
_entity.pdbx_description
1 polymer ?
#
loop_
_entity_poly.entity_id
_entity_poly.type
_entity_poly.pdbx_seq_one_letter_code
_entity_poly.pdbx_strand_id
1 'polypeptide(L)'
;MDSTAELFRRQGYNGTGVKQIVAAAAAPFGSIYHFFPGGKEQLGAEVIRSSGAMYMQLFAEVVRDAPDALTAVGDFFDGAAETLRETDYADACPVATVALEVASTNEPLRIATADVFESWIAAAGAYFEHAGVEPAR
;
A
#
# COMPACT_ATOMS: atom_id res chain seq x y z
N MET A 1 4.24 12.73 -2.04
CA MET A 1 4.17 11.33 -1.59
C MET A 1 3.61 10.46 -2.69
N ASP A 2 2.55 10.91 -3.38
CA ASP A 2 1.90 10.19 -4.48
C ASP A 2 2.86 9.75 -5.59
N SER A 3 3.70 10.65 -6.11
CA SER A 3 4.70 10.27 -7.13
C SER A 3 5.69 9.22 -6.62
N THR A 4 6.05 9.26 -5.34
CA THR A 4 6.91 8.23 -4.72
C THR A 4 6.17 6.89 -4.64
N ALA A 5 4.89 6.91 -4.26
CA ALA A 5 4.06 5.71 -4.19
C ALA A 5 3.94 5.05 -5.57
N GLU A 6 3.73 5.83 -6.64
CA GLU A 6 3.71 5.31 -8.01
C GLU A 6 5.06 4.70 -8.41
N LEU A 7 6.17 5.38 -8.11
CA LEU A 7 7.50 4.83 -8.40
C LEU A 7 7.74 3.51 -7.65
N PHE A 8 7.34 3.41 -6.39
CA PHE A 8 7.46 2.17 -5.61
C PHE A 8 6.57 1.05 -6.14
N ARG A 9 5.35 1.34 -6.62
CA ARG A 9 4.50 0.35 -7.29
C ARG A 9 5.19 -0.26 -8.50
N ARG A 10 5.79 0.60 -9.34
CA ARG A 10 6.37 0.20 -10.64
C ARG A 10 7.78 -0.38 -10.54
N GLN A 11 8.60 0.10 -9.60
CA GLN A 11 10.05 -0.13 -9.59
C GLN A 11 10.57 -0.65 -8.24
N GLY A 12 9.69 -0.75 -7.24
CA GLY A 12 10.07 -1.10 -5.88
C GLY A 12 10.84 0.00 -5.14
N TYR A 13 11.18 -0.27 -3.88
CA TYR A 13 11.95 0.64 -3.06
C TYR A 13 13.38 0.74 -3.58
N ASN A 14 14.05 -0.39 -3.80
CA ASN A 14 15.47 -0.42 -4.15
C ASN A 14 15.73 0.17 -5.55
N GLY A 15 14.82 -0.07 -6.50
CA GLY A 15 14.90 0.49 -7.86
C GLY A 15 14.65 2.00 -7.95
N THR A 16 14.07 2.61 -6.91
CA THR A 16 13.67 4.03 -6.94
C THR A 16 14.72 4.94 -6.29
N GLY A 17 15.43 5.76 -7.06
CA GLY A 17 16.41 6.72 -6.56
C GLY A 17 15.81 8.05 -6.08
N VAL A 18 16.48 8.72 -5.14
CA VAL A 18 16.10 10.06 -4.63
C VAL A 18 15.95 11.09 -5.77
N LYS A 19 16.84 11.04 -6.76
CA LYS A 19 16.77 11.91 -7.95
C LYS A 19 15.52 11.67 -8.79
N GLN A 20 15.11 10.41 -8.96
CA GLN A 20 13.87 10.07 -9.69
C GLN A 20 12.66 10.57 -8.91
N ILE A 21 12.64 10.41 -7.58
CA ILE A 21 11.55 10.88 -6.72
C ILE A 21 11.34 12.39 -6.87
N VAL A 22 12.39 13.19 -6.73
CA VAL A 22 12.24 14.66 -6.82
C VAL A 22 11.89 15.11 -8.24
N ALA A 23 12.40 14.41 -9.26
CA ALA A 23 12.04 14.69 -10.65
C ALA A 23 10.56 14.39 -10.90
N ALA A 24 10.07 13.23 -10.47
CA ALA A 24 8.67 12.83 -10.63
C ALA A 24 7.71 13.71 -9.82
N ALA A 25 8.14 14.20 -8.65
CA ALA A 25 7.38 15.11 -7.81
C ALA A 25 7.50 16.59 -8.23
N ALA A 26 8.28 16.90 -9.29
CA ALA A 26 8.62 18.26 -9.70
C ALA A 26 9.14 19.14 -8.52
N ALA A 27 9.87 18.52 -7.59
CA ALA A 27 10.33 19.15 -6.35
C ALA A 27 11.82 19.49 -6.40
N PRO A 28 12.28 20.53 -5.69
CA PRO A 28 13.71 20.78 -5.48
C PRO A 28 14.40 19.60 -4.79
N PHE A 29 15.63 19.27 -5.19
CA PHE A 29 16.38 18.14 -4.63
C PHE A 29 16.50 18.19 -3.09
N GLY A 30 16.68 19.40 -2.53
CA GLY A 30 16.78 19.61 -1.09
C GLY A 30 15.47 19.40 -0.31
N SER A 31 14.31 19.39 -0.97
CA SER A 31 13.01 19.28 -0.30
C SER A 31 12.84 17.95 0.44
N ILE A 32 13.42 16.85 -0.07
CA ILE A 32 13.33 15.56 0.63
C ILE A 32 13.93 15.66 2.02
N TYR A 33 15.15 16.19 2.15
CA TYR A 33 15.81 16.27 3.46
C TYR A 33 15.19 17.32 4.39
N HIS A 34 14.45 18.29 3.83
CA HIS A 34 13.68 19.25 4.63
C HIS A 34 12.42 18.62 5.24
N PHE A 35 11.62 17.91 4.43
CA PHE A 35 10.36 17.30 4.89
C PHE A 35 10.54 15.91 5.53
N PHE A 36 11.59 15.20 5.11
CA PHE A 36 11.96 13.87 5.58
C PHE A 36 13.45 13.88 5.96
N PRO A 37 13.81 14.37 7.16
CA PRO A 37 15.20 14.40 7.62
C PRO A 37 15.89 13.02 7.62
N GLY A 38 15.14 11.94 7.80
CA GLY A 38 15.59 10.54 7.64
C GLY A 38 15.72 10.09 6.18
N GLY A 39 15.55 10.99 5.22
CA GLY A 39 15.73 10.77 3.80
C GLY A 39 14.70 9.82 3.19
N LYS A 40 15.18 9.05 2.20
CA LYS A 40 14.34 8.13 1.41
C LYS A 40 13.67 7.05 2.26
N GLU A 41 14.33 6.56 3.30
CA GLU A 41 13.78 5.52 4.17
C GLU A 41 12.59 6.04 4.97
N GLN A 42 12.72 7.23 5.58
CA GLN A 42 11.59 7.88 6.25
C GLN A 42 10.44 8.15 5.28
N LEU A 43 10.73 8.76 4.12
CA LEU A 43 9.72 8.97 3.09
C LEU A 43 9.05 7.64 2.68
N GLY A 44 9.82 6.56 2.57
CA GLY A 44 9.30 5.27 2.19
C GLY A 44 8.35 4.69 3.23
N ALA A 45 8.69 4.79 4.51
CA ALA A 45 7.82 4.35 5.59
C ALA A 45 6.49 5.12 5.60
N GLU A 46 6.53 6.44 5.39
CA GLU A 46 5.31 7.28 5.30
C GLU A 46 4.46 6.92 4.08
N VAL A 47 5.10 6.68 2.93
CA VAL A 47 4.40 6.24 1.70
C VAL A 47 3.72 4.88 1.91
N ILE A 48 4.37 3.93 2.60
CA ILE A 48 3.79 2.63 2.93
C ILE A 48 2.56 2.79 3.80
N ARG A 49 2.65 3.55 4.90
CA ARG A 49 1.52 3.79 5.81
C ARG A 49 0.36 4.52 5.12
N SER A 50 0.66 5.55 4.35
CA SER A 50 -0.34 6.31 3.60
C SER A 50 -1.02 5.46 2.53
N SER A 51 -0.26 4.63 1.81
CA SER A 51 -0.83 3.68 0.83
C SER A 51 -1.69 2.62 1.53
N GLY A 52 -1.25 2.13 2.69
CA GLY A 52 -1.99 1.22 3.55
C GLY A 52 -3.37 1.75 3.93
N ALA A 53 -3.42 3.00 4.40
CA ALA A 53 -4.65 3.68 4.76
C ALA A 53 -5.58 3.92 3.55
N MET A 54 -5.03 4.24 2.38
CA MET A 54 -5.81 4.42 1.16
C MET A 54 -6.47 3.11 0.71
N TYR A 55 -5.79 1.97 0.80
CA TYR A 55 -6.39 0.66 0.51
C TYR A 55 -7.56 0.33 1.44
N MET A 56 -7.48 0.72 2.72
CA MET A 56 -8.60 0.57 3.65
C MET A 56 -9.80 1.43 3.27
N GLN A 57 -9.57 2.63 2.73
CA GLN A 57 -10.66 3.48 2.21
C GLN A 57 -11.31 2.86 0.98
N LEU A 58 -10.51 2.33 0.04
CA LEU A 58 -11.02 1.61 -1.13
C LEU A 58 -11.88 0.41 -0.73
N PHE A 59 -11.38 -0.41 0.21
CA PHE A 59 -12.15 -1.53 0.75
C PHE A 59 -13.47 -1.05 1.39
N ALA A 60 -13.44 0.02 2.18
CA ALA A 60 -14.63 0.60 2.81
C ALA A 60 -15.68 1.10 1.79
N GLU A 61 -15.25 1.54 0.61
CA GLU A 61 -16.14 1.90 -0.49
C GLU A 61 -16.77 0.65 -1.13
N VAL A 62 -15.98 -0.37 -1.43
CA VAL A 62 -16.47 -1.62 -2.02
C VAL A 62 -17.50 -2.30 -1.11
N VAL A 63 -17.21 -2.43 0.20
CA VAL A 63 -18.13 -3.10 1.13
C VAL A 63 -19.44 -2.32 1.35
N ARG A 64 -19.47 -1.00 1.10
CA ARG A 64 -20.66 -0.17 1.29
C ARG A 64 -21.75 -0.50 0.28
N ASP A 65 -21.34 -0.80 -0.95
CA ASP A 65 -22.25 -1.01 -2.09
C ASP A 65 -22.61 -2.49 -2.27
N ALA A 66 -21.88 -3.40 -1.62
CA ALA A 66 -22.11 -4.83 -1.70
C ALA A 66 -23.29 -5.31 -0.82
N PRO A 67 -24.11 -6.27 -1.29
CA PRO A 67 -25.27 -6.80 -0.57
C PRO A 67 -24.90 -7.71 0.61
N ASP A 68 -23.74 -8.35 0.57
CA ASP A 68 -23.23 -9.25 1.60
C ASP A 68 -21.70 -9.34 1.56
N ALA A 69 -21.11 -9.94 2.60
CA ALA A 69 -19.65 -10.02 2.75
C ALA A 69 -18.97 -10.90 1.71
N LEU A 70 -19.66 -11.92 1.17
CA LEU A 70 -19.09 -12.76 0.12
C LEU A 70 -18.96 -11.96 -1.17
N THR A 71 -20.00 -11.21 -1.52
CA THR A 71 -20.03 -10.33 -2.69
C THR A 71 -19.00 -9.23 -2.56
N ALA A 72 -18.90 -8.59 -1.38
CA ALA A 72 -17.90 -7.54 -1.13
C ALA A 72 -16.45 -8.00 -1.33
N VAL A 73 -16.12 -9.21 -0.86
CA VAL A 73 -14.80 -9.81 -1.06
C VAL A 73 -14.55 -10.09 -2.55
N GLY A 74 -15.55 -10.64 -3.24
CA GLY A 74 -15.49 -10.87 -4.69
C GLY A 74 -15.21 -9.57 -5.44
N ASP A 75 -16.05 -8.56 -5.24
CA ASP A 75 -15.97 -7.25 -5.90
C ASP A 75 -14.62 -6.57 -5.65
N PHE A 76 -14.06 -6.69 -4.44
CA PHE A 76 -12.76 -6.11 -4.11
C PHE A 76 -11.63 -6.75 -4.92
N PHE A 77 -11.59 -8.09 -4.99
CA PHE A 77 -10.56 -8.80 -5.75
C PHE A 77 -10.76 -8.71 -7.26
N ASP A 78 -12.00 -8.66 -7.73
CA ASP A 78 -12.32 -8.44 -9.15
C ASP A 78 -11.88 -7.04 -9.61
N GLY A 79 -12.13 -6.01 -8.80
CA GLY A 79 -11.64 -4.66 -9.06
C GLY A 79 -10.12 -4.55 -9.06
N ALA A 80 -9.45 -5.23 -8.12
CA ALA A 80 -7.99 -5.32 -8.11
C ALA A 80 -7.44 -6.05 -9.36
N ALA A 81 -8.11 -7.13 -9.79
CA ALA A 81 -7.73 -7.88 -10.98
C ALA A 81 -7.96 -7.09 -12.29
N GLU A 82 -9.04 -6.30 -12.38
CA GLU A 82 -9.26 -5.36 -13.48
C GLU A 82 -8.15 -4.31 -13.54
N THR A 83 -7.85 -3.67 -12.41
CA THR A 83 -6.78 -2.67 -12.31
C THR A 83 -5.44 -3.22 -12.81
N LEU A 84 -5.08 -4.45 -12.41
CA LEU A 84 -3.87 -5.10 -12.90
C LEU A 84 -3.92 -5.34 -14.42
N ARG A 85 -5.04 -5.76 -14.98
CA ARG A 85 -5.18 -5.97 -16.44
C ARG A 85 -5.10 -4.67 -17.23
N GLU A 86 -5.79 -3.62 -16.79
CA GLU A 86 -5.80 -2.30 -17.43
C GLU A 86 -4.41 -1.64 -17.41
N THR A 87 -3.61 -1.95 -16.41
CA THR A 87 -2.25 -1.40 -16.24
C THR A 87 -1.15 -2.28 -16.82
N ASP A 88 -1.48 -3.30 -17.62
CA ASP A 88 -0.53 -4.29 -18.16
C ASP A 88 0.34 -4.91 -17.04
N TYR A 89 -0.28 -5.18 -15.91
CA TYR A 89 0.31 -5.74 -14.69
C TYR A 89 1.44 -4.88 -14.08
N ALA A 90 1.55 -3.61 -14.49
CA ALA A 90 2.59 -2.71 -14.03
C ALA A 90 2.22 -1.94 -12.75
N ASP A 91 0.94 -1.89 -12.36
CA ASP A 91 0.47 -1.17 -11.16
C ASP A 91 0.11 -2.14 -10.03
N ALA A 92 1.12 -2.82 -9.49
CA ALA A 92 0.97 -3.72 -8.35
C ALA A 92 0.77 -2.97 -7.01
N CYS A 93 0.41 -3.71 -5.96
CA CYS A 93 0.28 -3.14 -4.61
C CYS A 93 1.64 -2.60 -4.10
N PRO A 94 1.76 -1.30 -3.77
CA PRO A 94 3.03 -0.70 -3.37
C PRO A 94 3.56 -1.29 -2.07
N VAL A 95 2.65 -1.64 -1.15
CA VAL A 95 3.01 -2.22 0.15
C VAL A 95 3.62 -3.60 -0.05
N ALA A 96 3.00 -4.46 -0.86
CA ALA A 96 3.50 -5.79 -1.15
C ALA A 96 4.82 -5.77 -1.93
N THR A 97 4.92 -4.93 -2.97
CA THR A 97 6.16 -4.78 -3.75
C THR A 97 7.34 -4.38 -2.85
N VAL A 98 7.14 -3.38 -1.99
CA VAL A 98 8.21 -2.94 -1.08
C VAL A 98 8.50 -4.01 -0.02
N ALA A 99 7.46 -4.61 0.59
CA ALA A 99 7.63 -5.65 1.61
C ALA A 99 8.51 -6.81 1.14
N LEU A 100 8.30 -7.28 -0.10
CA LEU A 100 9.08 -8.38 -0.69
C LEU A 100 10.55 -8.03 -0.90
N GLU A 101 10.89 -6.75 -1.13
CA GLU A 101 12.29 -6.32 -1.31
C GLU A 101 13.03 -6.11 0.02
N VAL A 102 12.29 -5.66 1.05
CA VAL A 102 12.88 -5.08 2.25
C VAL A 102 12.83 -5.99 3.48
N ALA A 103 12.07 -7.09 3.42
CA ALA A 103 11.78 -7.96 4.56
C ALA A 103 13.01 -8.43 5.36
N SER A 104 14.16 -8.62 4.69
CA SER A 104 15.41 -9.06 5.32
C SER A 104 16.52 -8.00 5.26
N THR A 105 16.28 -6.83 4.67
CA THR A 105 17.33 -5.85 4.32
C THR A 105 17.09 -4.45 4.88
N ASN A 106 15.87 -4.11 5.28
CA ASN A 106 15.55 -2.79 5.84
C ASN A 106 14.48 -2.89 6.94
N GLU A 107 14.94 -2.83 8.20
CA GLU A 107 14.10 -3.01 9.38
C GLU A 107 12.99 -1.94 9.52
N PRO A 108 13.26 -0.62 9.35
CA PRO A 108 12.21 0.39 9.43
C PRO A 108 11.08 0.20 8.41
N LEU A 109 11.41 -0.17 7.17
CA LEU A 109 10.40 -0.43 6.15
C LEU A 109 9.68 -1.75 6.39
N ARG A 110 10.38 -2.79 6.84
CA ARG A 110 9.76 -4.05 7.27
C ARG A 110 8.69 -3.81 8.33
N ILE A 111 9.02 -3.04 9.37
CA ILE A 111 8.07 -2.67 10.43
C ILE A 111 6.88 -1.90 9.85
N ALA A 112 7.13 -0.87 9.02
CA ALA A 112 6.04 -0.10 8.40
C ALA A 112 5.10 -0.97 7.55
N THR A 113 5.62 -1.97 6.83
CA THR A 113 4.79 -2.92 6.07
C THR A 113 4.02 -3.86 6.97
N ALA A 114 4.63 -4.34 8.06
CA ALA A 114 3.98 -5.19 9.05
C ALA A 114 2.82 -4.46 9.72
N ASP A 115 3.03 -3.21 10.16
CA ASP A 115 1.99 -2.36 10.75
C ASP A 115 0.76 -2.25 9.81
N VAL A 116 1.00 -2.06 8.52
CA VAL A 116 -0.07 -1.97 7.51
C VAL A 116 -0.80 -3.30 7.35
N PHE A 117 -0.08 -4.42 7.20
CA PHE A 117 -0.72 -5.73 7.06
C PHE A 117 -1.52 -6.12 8.32
N GLU A 118 -0.98 -5.85 9.51
CA GLU A 118 -1.69 -6.07 10.78
C GLU A 118 -2.98 -5.23 10.84
N SER A 119 -2.92 -3.97 10.38
CA SER A 119 -4.11 -3.11 10.33
C SER A 119 -5.18 -3.66 9.37
N TRP A 120 -4.77 -4.20 8.21
CA TRP A 120 -5.69 -4.80 7.23
C TRP A 120 -6.31 -6.09 7.78
N ILE A 121 -5.51 -6.95 8.41
CA ILE A 121 -5.99 -8.20 9.03
C ILE A 121 -6.99 -7.90 10.13
N ALA A 122 -6.68 -6.93 11.01
CA ALA A 122 -7.58 -6.54 12.09
C ALA A 122 -8.91 -6.00 11.57
N ALA A 123 -8.87 -5.14 10.55
CA ALA A 123 -10.08 -4.56 9.97
C ALA A 123 -10.92 -5.59 9.20
N ALA A 124 -10.28 -6.47 8.43
CA ALA A 124 -10.96 -7.56 7.74
C ALA A 124 -11.59 -8.55 8.74
N GLY A 125 -10.87 -8.89 9.82
CA GLY A 125 -11.39 -9.73 10.91
C GLY A 125 -12.66 -9.13 11.53
N ALA A 126 -12.62 -7.85 11.93
CA ALA A 126 -13.79 -7.17 12.47
C ALA A 126 -14.97 -7.09 11.49
N TYR A 127 -14.69 -6.89 10.20
CA TYR A 127 -15.70 -6.90 9.14
C TYR A 127 -16.40 -8.27 9.04
N PHE A 128 -15.62 -9.35 9.00
CA PHE A 128 -16.16 -10.70 8.90
C PHE A 128 -16.92 -11.14 10.15
N GLU A 129 -16.43 -10.78 11.34
CA GLU A 129 -17.16 -10.99 12.60
C GLU A 129 -18.53 -10.29 12.57
N HIS A 130 -18.59 -9.04 12.10
CA HIS A 130 -19.86 -8.31 11.96
C HIS A 130 -20.80 -8.95 10.93
N ALA A 131 -20.24 -9.58 9.89
CA ALA A 131 -20.96 -10.34 8.89
C ALA A 131 -21.41 -11.75 9.36
N GLY A 132 -21.10 -12.14 10.61
CA GLY A 132 -21.49 -13.42 11.18
C GLY A 132 -20.60 -14.60 10.78
N VAL A 133 -19.37 -14.33 10.31
CA VAL A 133 -18.36 -15.38 10.05
C VAL A 133 -17.70 -15.77 11.37
N GLU A 134 -17.84 -17.04 11.75
CA GLU A 134 -17.20 -17.58 12.95
C GLU A 134 -15.67 -17.72 12.75
N PRO A 135 -14.86 -17.46 13.79
CA PRO A 135 -13.43 -17.71 13.72
C PRO A 135 -13.12 -19.17 13.36
N ALA A 136 -12.09 -19.38 12.54
CA ALA A 136 -11.59 -20.72 12.29
C ALA A 136 -11.13 -21.36 13.62
N ARG A 137 -11.64 -22.56 13.92
CA ARG A 137 -11.27 -23.36 15.09
C ARG A 137 -9.85 -23.90 15.02
#